data_AF-X0W9D4-F1
#
_entry.id   AF-X0W9D4-F1
#
_cell.length_a   1.000
_cell.length_b   1.000
_cell.length_c   1.000
_cell.angle_alpha   90.00
_cell.angle_beta   90.00
_cell.angle_gamma   90.00
#
_symmetry.space_group_name_H-M   'P 1'
#
loop_
_entity.id
_entity.type
_entity.pdbx_description
1 polymer ?
#
loop_
_entity_poly.entity_id
_entity_poly.type
_entity_poly.pdbx_seq_one_letter_code
_entity_poly.pdbx_strand_id
1 'polypeptide(L)' 'TTVYYSNTYMLETRLQSQDRVHRIGQDKVCTYIDLTSPGTIDERILASLKSKQDLSNMVLDDLIELIKSS' A
#
# COMPACT_ATOMS: atom_id res chain seq x y z
N THR A 1 -5.45 -12.14 -7.39
CA THR A 1 -6.54 -11.27 -6.94
C THR A 1 -6.75 -11.44 -5.45
N THR A 2 -6.87 -10.33 -4.72
CA THR A 2 -7.07 -10.30 -3.28
C THR A 2 -8.20 -9.35 -2.94
N VAL A 3 -9.05 -9.74 -2.00
CA VAL A 3 -10.19 -8.95 -1.52
C VAL A 3 -9.98 -8.64 -0.05
N TYR A 4 -9.92 -7.36 0.29
CA TYR A 4 -9.85 -6.87 1.66
C TYR A 4 -11.27 -6.59 2.15
N TYR A 5 -11.77 -7.46 3.03
CA TYR A 5 -13.07 -7.28 3.67
C TYR A 5 -13.08 -6.12 4.68
N SER A 6 -11.95 -5.93 5.36
CA SER A 6 -11.73 -4.82 6.28
C SER A 6 -10.28 -4.36 6.20
N ASN A 7 -10.07 -3.08 6.47
CA ASN A 7 -8.74 -2.47 6.50
C ASN A 7 -8.39 -2.01 7.91
N THR A 8 -7.12 -2.07 8.26
CA THR A 8 -6.56 -1.49 9.48
C THR A 8 -5.66 -0.31 9.13
N TYR A 9 -5.28 0.50 10.12
CA TYR A 9 -4.41 1.67 9.90
C TYR A 9 -2.93 1.32 9.68
N MET A 10 -2.55 0.03 9.67
CA MET A 10 -1.16 -0.40 9.58
C MET A 10 -0.77 -0.65 8.12
N LEU A 11 0.05 0.24 7.56
CA LEU A 11 0.53 0.13 6.17
C LEU A 11 1.43 -1.10 5.97
N GLU A 12 2.30 -1.40 6.93
CA GLU A 12 3.22 -2.54 6.87
C GLU A 12 2.48 -3.87 6.68
N THR A 13 1.41 -4.10 7.43
CA THR A 13 0.58 -5.31 7.30
C THR A 13 -0.04 -5.42 5.91
N ARG A 14 -0.45 -4.29 5.32
CA ARG A 14 -0.99 -4.26 3.96
C ARG A 14 0.08 -4.56 2.92
N LEU A 15 1.26 -3.95 3.02
CA LEU A 15 2.37 -4.22 2.10
C LEU A 15 2.81 -5.69 2.16
N GLN A 16 2.97 -6.23 3.38
CA GLN A 16 3.32 -7.64 3.55
C GLN A 16 2.28 -8.59 2.95
N SER A 17 0.99 -8.24 3.04
CA SER A 17 -0.10 -8.98 2.40
C SER A 17 -0.03 -8.91 0.88
N GLN A 18 0.28 -7.73 0.31
CA GLN A 18 0.44 -7.54 -1.13
C GLN A 18 1.65 -8.32 -1.67
N ASP A 19 2.76 -8.34 -0.95
CA ASP A 19 3.96 -9.10 -1.32
C ASP A 19 3.70 -10.62 -1.40
N ARG A 20 2.70 -11.14 -0.66
CA ARG A 20 2.28 -12.54 -0.80
C ARG A 20 1.68 -12.84 -2.17
N VAL A 21 1.00 -11.85 -2.75
CA VAL A 21 0.27 -11.95 -4.02
C VAL A 21 1.20 -11.62 -5.18
N HIS A 22 2.02 -10.58 -5.02
CA HIS A 22 3.08 -10.12 -5.93
C HIS A 22 4.35 -10.99 -5.87
N ARG A 23 4.24 -12.27 -5.50
CA ARG A 23 5.41 -13.13 -5.32
C ARG A 23 6.12 -13.38 -6.66
N ILE A 24 7.46 -13.34 -6.62
CA ILE A 24 8.34 -13.65 -7.76
C ILE A 24 7.96 -15.01 -8.36
N GLY A 25 7.69 -15.02 -9.68
CA GLY A 25 7.25 -16.20 -10.44
C GLY A 25 5.75 -16.27 -10.72
N GLN A 26 4.96 -15.26 -10.30
CA GLN A 26 3.59 -15.07 -10.77
C GLN A 26 3.56 -14.07 -11.93
N ASP A 27 3.02 -14.49 -13.07
CA ASP A 27 2.93 -13.66 -14.28
C ASP A 27 1.54 -13.06 -14.50
N LYS A 28 0.56 -13.45 -13.67
CA LYS A 28 -0.83 -12.95 -13.76
C LYS A 28 -0.99 -11.59 -13.08
N VAL A 29 -1.91 -10.80 -13.63
CA VAL A 29 -2.29 -9.50 -13.08
C VAL A 29 -2.78 -9.66 -11.63
N CYS A 30 -2.19 -8.87 -10.75
CA CYS A 30 -2.55 -8.82 -9.35
C CYS A 30 -3.55 -7.70 -9.09
N THR A 31 -4.81 -8.08 -8.90
CA THR A 31 -5.90 -7.14 -8.58
C THR A 31 -6.19 -7.12 -7.09
N TYR A 32 -6.24 -5.94 -6.49
CA TYR A 32 -6.64 -5.71 -5.11
C TYR A 32 -8.02 -5.05 -5.10
N ILE A 33 -8.94 -5.57 -4.30
CA ILE A 33 -10.31 -5.08 -4.16
C ILE A 33 -10.55 -4.76 -2.69
N ASP A 34 -10.86 -3.51 -2.38
CA ASP A 34 -11.23 -3.10 -1.03
C ASP A 34 -12.76 -3.02 -0.91
N LEU A 35 -13.32 -3.78 0.03
CA LEU A 35 -14.72 -3.63 0.40
C LEU A 35 -14.82 -2.46 1.39
N THR A 36 -15.58 -1.45 1.02
CA THR A 36 -15.78 -0.24 1.82
C THR A 36 -17.26 0.07 1.95
N SER A 37 -17.64 0.56 3.12
CA SER A 37 -18.97 1.13 3.32
C SER A 37 -18.92 2.65 3.13
N PRO A 38 -19.77 3.23 2.25
CA PRO A 38 -19.78 4.67 2.02
C PRO A 38 -20.04 5.48 3.29
N GLY A 39 -19.29 6.56 3.48
CA GLY A 39 -19.48 7.48 4.61
C GLY A 39 -19.05 6.92 5.97
N THR A 40 -18.33 5.81 6.02
CA THR A 40 -17.81 5.22 7.26
C THR A 40 -16.33 5.54 7.47
N ILE A 41 -15.77 4.99 8.55
CA ILE A 41 -14.35 5.06 8.87
C ILE A 41 -13.46 4.35 7.82
N ASP A 42 -14.03 3.47 6.98
CA ASP A 42 -13.28 2.71 5.97
C ASP A 42 -12.57 3.65 4.98
N GLU A 43 -13.25 4.70 4.53
CA GLU A 43 -12.69 5.71 3.62
C GLU A 43 -11.50 6.45 4.25
N ARG A 44 -11.62 6.78 5.55
CA ARG A 44 -10.55 7.44 6.31
C ARG A 44 -9.34 6.52 6.53
N ILE A 45 -9.58 5.23 6.75
CA ILE A 45 -8.51 4.23 6.86
C ILE A 45 -7.75 4.15 5.54
N LEU A 46 -8.44 4.05 4.41
CA LEU A 46 -7.80 4.02 3.08
C LEU A 46 -7.04 5.32 2.77
N ALA A 47 -7.61 6.48 3.08
CA ALA A 47 -6.92 7.76 2.94
C ALA A 47 -5.63 7.80 3.78
N SER A 48 -5.70 7.32 5.03
CA SER A 48 -4.54 7.26 5.93
C SER A 48 -3.45 6.32 5.41
N LEU A 49 -3.83 5.15 4.88
CA LEU A 49 -2.89 4.21 4.28
C LEU A 49 -2.17 4.83 3.08
N LYS A 50 -2.91 5.53 2.21
CA LYS A 50 -2.35 6.22 1.06
C LYS A 50 -1.38 7.32 1.47
N SER A 51 -1.75 8.18 2.42
CA SER A 51 -0.86 9.25 2.91
C SER A 51 0.42 8.70 3.53
N LYS A 52 0.35 7.58 4.26
CA LYS A 52 1.54 6.92 4.81
C LYS A 52 2.46 6.40 3.70
N GLN A 53 1.88 5.82 2.65
CA GLN A 53 2.65 5.31 1.51
C GLN A 53 3.32 6.45 0.73
N ASP A 54 2.59 7.54 0.48
CA ASP A 54 3.11 8.71 -0.20
C ASP A 54 4.29 9.33 0.56
N LEU A 55 4.17 9.44 1.89
CA LEU A 55 5.25 9.92 2.75
C LEU A 55 6.47 8.99 2.70
N SER A 56 6.26 7.66 2.77
CA SER A 56 7.36 6.69 2.67
C SER A 56 8.09 6.78 1.32
N ASN A 57 7.36 6.98 0.23
CA ASN A 57 7.95 7.13 -1.10
C ASN A 57 8.78 8.42 -1.20
N MET A 58 8.25 9.55 -0.70
CA MET A 58 8.97 10.83 -0.69
C MET A 58 10.32 10.73 0.03
N VAL A 59 10.33 10.15 1.24
CA VAL A 59 11.58 9.97 2.01
C VAL A 59 12.58 9.08 1.27
N LEU A 60 12.09 8.04 0.59
CA LEU A 60 12.96 7.15 -0.20
C LEU A 60 13.56 7.87 -1.40
N ASP A 61 12.76 8.66 -2.12
CA ASP A 61 13.19 9.41 -3.29
C ASP A 61 14.25 10.46 -2.90
N ASP A 62 14.03 11.21 -1.82
CA ASP A 62 15.00 12.17 -1.27
C ASP A 62 16.35 11.51 -0.94
N LEU A 63 16.31 10.31 -0.32
CA LEU A 63 17.51 9.55 0.02
C LEU A 63 18.27 9.11 -1.24
N ILE A 64 17.54 8.68 -2.27
CA ILE A 64 18.11 8.27 -3.56
C ILE A 64 18.77 9.47 -4.26
N GLU A 65 18.17 10.65 -4.23
CA GLU A 65 18.76 11.87 -4.80
C GLU A 65 20.06 12.25 -4.08
N LEU A 66 20.06 12.19 -2.75
CA LEU A 66 21.25 12.52 -1.95
C LEU A 66 22.42 11.58 -2.28
N ILE A 67 22.16 10.28 -2.42
CA ILE A 67 23.17 9.28 -2.80
C ILE A 67 23.70 9.51 -4.21
N LYS A 68 22.85 9.91 -5.16
CA LYS A 68 23.27 10.19 -6.55
C LYS A 68 24.09 11.49 -6.68
N SER A 69 23.91 12.41 -5.74
CA SER A 69 24.63 13.69 -5.70
C SER A 69 26.01 13.62 -5.05
N SER A 70 26.33 12.48 -4.40
CA SER A 70 27.62 12.18 -3.76
C SER A 70 28.54 11.41 -4.72
#